data_AF-A0A3D5E8W6-F1
#
_entry.id   AF-A0A3D5E8W6-F1
#
_cell.length_a   1.000
_cell.length_b   1.000
_cell.length_c   1.000
_cell.angle_alpha   90.00
_cell.angle_beta   90.00
_cell.angle_gamma   90.00
#
_symmetry.space_group_name_H-M   'P 1'
#
loop_
_entity.id
_entity.type
_entity.pdbx_description
1 polymer ?
#
loop_
_entity_poly.entity_id
_entity_poly.type
_entity_poly.pdbx_seq_one_letter_code
_entity_poly.pdbx_strand_id
1 'polypeptide(L)'
;MALSGLLIGLALITSGCGDNNQESEGGNGGPLTIVASTTIVEDLVHQVGGQRIKLSSIVPWNADPHTFALTPSDIRKASEADLLVLVGARLSSLEEDIAQFAEGDVLHLTDNMDLQPFSSALTHAEDEYHREEHAE
;
A
#
# COMPACT_ATOMS: atom_id res chain seq x y z
N MET A 1 39.80 -30.97 -61.32
CA MET A 1 40.90 -30.00 -61.48
C MET A 1 40.28 -28.62 -61.58
N ALA A 2 40.59 -27.74 -60.61
CA ALA A 2 40.40 -26.28 -60.52
C ALA A 2 40.00 -25.95 -59.07
N LEU A 3 40.99 -25.79 -58.18
CA LEU A 3 41.54 -24.49 -57.76
C LEU A 3 40.62 -23.84 -56.71
N SER A 4 40.76 -24.16 -55.42
CA SER A 4 41.67 -23.47 -54.49
C SER A 4 41.44 -21.95 -54.49
N GLY A 5 40.71 -21.46 -53.49
CA GLY A 5 40.32 -20.05 -53.34
C GLY A 5 40.01 -19.71 -51.89
N LEU A 6 41.08 -19.64 -51.11
CA LEU A 6 41.22 -19.02 -49.79
C LEU A 6 40.29 -17.82 -49.55
N LEU A 7 39.42 -17.89 -48.53
CA LEU A 7 38.99 -16.73 -47.75
C LEU A 7 38.89 -17.14 -46.28
N ILE A 8 40.04 -16.98 -45.63
CA ILE A 8 40.20 -16.91 -44.19
C ILE A 8 39.27 -15.83 -43.64
N GLY A 9 38.58 -16.17 -42.55
CA GLY A 9 38.14 -15.20 -41.55
C GLY A 9 36.63 -14.97 -41.52
N LEU A 10 35.96 -15.62 -40.57
CA LEU A 10 35.38 -14.93 -39.42
C LEU A 10 34.95 -15.97 -38.37
N ALA A 11 35.85 -16.25 -37.44
CA ALA A 11 35.46 -16.83 -36.17
C ALA A 11 34.76 -15.73 -35.36
N LEU A 12 33.47 -15.91 -35.09
CA LEU A 12 32.80 -15.30 -33.94
C LEU A 12 31.87 -16.38 -33.37
N ILE A 13 32.46 -17.15 -32.45
CA ILE A 13 31.76 -17.92 -31.44
C ILE A 13 31.01 -16.89 -30.60
N THR A 14 29.75 -16.63 -30.93
CA THR A 14 28.88 -15.88 -30.02
C THR A 14 28.46 -16.86 -28.93
N SER A 15 29.21 -16.84 -27.82
CA SER A 15 28.70 -17.25 -26.53
C SER A 15 27.29 -16.67 -26.39
N GLY A 16 26.29 -17.54 -26.31
CA GLY A 16 25.01 -17.17 -25.77
C GLY A 16 25.25 -16.74 -24.33
N CYS A 17 25.32 -15.44 -24.07
CA CYS A 17 24.81 -14.96 -22.80
C CYS A 17 23.36 -15.40 -22.78
N GLY A 18 23.08 -16.45 -22.01
CA GLY A 18 21.79 -16.50 -21.34
C GLY A 18 21.63 -15.14 -20.70
N ASP A 19 20.56 -14.45 -21.07
CA ASP A 19 20.05 -13.37 -20.25
C ASP A 19 19.78 -14.05 -18.92
N ASN A 20 20.77 -13.97 -18.04
CA ASN A 20 20.62 -14.25 -16.64
C ASN A 20 19.62 -13.18 -16.23
N ASN A 21 18.36 -13.54 -16.38
CA ASN A 21 17.25 -13.05 -15.60
C ASN A 21 17.61 -13.45 -14.16
N GLN A 22 18.63 -12.79 -13.62
CA GLN A 22 18.77 -12.53 -12.22
C GLN A 22 17.53 -11.69 -11.93
N GLU A 23 16.43 -12.41 -11.69
CA GLU A 23 15.57 -12.08 -10.57
C GLU A 23 16.52 -11.58 -9.50
N SER A 24 16.51 -10.27 -9.33
CA SER A 24 17.22 -9.64 -8.26
C SER A 24 16.59 -10.26 -7.02
N GLU A 25 17.26 -11.25 -6.44
CA GLU A 25 17.03 -11.69 -5.08
C GLU A 25 17.34 -10.47 -4.21
N GLY A 26 16.32 -9.62 -4.09
CA GLY A 26 16.32 -8.45 -3.24
C GLY A 26 16.33 -8.92 -1.80
N GLY A 27 17.53 -9.00 -1.24
CA GLY A 27 17.74 -9.15 0.20
C GLY A 27 17.49 -10.56 0.73
N ASN A 28 18.43 -11.04 1.51
CA ASN A 28 18.38 -12.31 2.24
C ASN A 28 17.40 -12.27 3.43
N GLY A 29 16.29 -11.54 3.31
CA GLY A 29 15.26 -11.32 4.32
C GLY A 29 13.95 -11.90 3.84
N GLY A 30 13.20 -12.55 4.74
CA GLY A 30 11.88 -13.10 4.41
C GLY A 30 10.89 -12.02 3.92
N PRO A 31 9.65 -12.41 3.57
CA PRO A 31 8.63 -11.47 3.12
C PRO A 31 8.41 -10.36 4.18
N LEU A 32 8.30 -9.12 3.72
CA LEU A 32 8.05 -7.95 4.58
C LEU A 32 6.71 -8.10 5.30
N THR A 33 6.70 -7.82 6.60
CA THR A 33 5.49 -7.80 7.42
C THR A 33 4.88 -6.41 7.36
N ILE A 34 3.73 -6.30 6.70
CA ILE A 34 3.00 -5.05 6.53
C ILE A 34 1.69 -5.13 7.29
N VAL A 35 1.33 -4.06 7.98
CA VAL A 35 0.05 -3.91 8.67
C VAL A 35 -0.69 -2.71 8.07
N ALA A 36 -1.95 -2.90 7.68
CA ALA A 36 -2.81 -1.86 7.15
C ALA A 36 -3.82 -1.39 8.21
N SER A 37 -4.27 -0.12 8.18
CA SER A 37 -5.29 0.37 9.12
C SER A 37 -6.65 -0.28 8.90
N THR A 38 -7.06 -0.47 7.66
CA THR A 38 -8.36 -1.04 7.27
C THR A 38 -8.23 -2.03 6.13
N THR A 39 -9.26 -2.84 5.89
CA THR A 39 -9.28 -3.83 4.80
C THR A 39 -9.26 -3.20 3.41
N ILE A 40 -9.68 -1.93 3.27
CA ILE A 40 -9.55 -1.18 2.01
C ILE A 40 -8.08 -0.89 1.73
N VAL A 41 -7.34 -0.42 2.75
CA VAL A 41 -5.89 -0.19 2.63
C VAL A 41 -5.16 -1.52 2.44
N GLU A 42 -5.59 -2.58 3.12
CA GLU A 42 -5.09 -3.94 2.93
C GLU A 42 -5.21 -4.39 1.47
N ASP A 43 -6.36 -4.21 0.84
CA ASP A 43 -6.56 -4.58 -0.57
C ASP A 43 -5.61 -3.81 -1.50
N LEU A 44 -5.47 -2.49 -1.31
CA LEU A 44 -4.54 -1.67 -2.10
C LEU A 44 -3.09 -2.15 -1.95
N VAL A 45 -2.66 -2.41 -0.72
CA VAL A 45 -1.31 -2.89 -0.42
C VAL A 45 -1.09 -4.29 -1.00
N HIS A 46 -2.10 -5.16 -0.94
CA HIS A 46 -2.04 -6.50 -1.52
C HIS A 46 -1.84 -6.46 -3.04
N GLN A 47 -2.57 -5.58 -3.74
CA GLN A 47 -2.45 -5.42 -5.19
C GLN A 47 -1.03 -5.03 -5.64
N VAL A 48 -0.30 -4.26 -4.81
CA VAL A 48 1.08 -3.83 -5.09
C VAL A 48 2.12 -4.85 -4.64
N GLY A 49 2.00 -5.34 -3.41
CA GLY A 49 2.98 -6.23 -2.78
C GLY A 49 2.90 -7.68 -3.23
N GLY A 50 1.71 -8.16 -3.58
CA GLY A 50 1.46 -9.54 -4.00
C GLY A 50 2.01 -10.56 -3.00
N GLN A 51 2.72 -11.57 -3.51
CA GLN A 51 3.27 -12.67 -2.70
C GLN A 51 4.57 -12.31 -1.95
N ARG A 52 5.10 -11.09 -2.12
CA ARG A 52 6.37 -10.66 -1.49
C ARG A 52 6.19 -10.17 -0.05
N ILE A 53 4.94 -10.05 0.41
CA ILE A 53 4.60 -9.46 1.70
C ILE A 53 3.73 -10.42 2.52
N LYS A 54 3.84 -10.32 3.84
CA LYS A 54 2.86 -10.82 4.80
C LYS A 54 2.01 -9.64 5.23
N LEU A 55 0.72 -9.70 4.96
CA LEU A 55 -0.18 -8.58 5.15
C LEU A 55 -1.30 -8.93 6.15
N SER A 56 -1.65 -7.97 6.99
CA SER A 56 -2.85 -8.02 7.84
C SER A 56 -3.43 -6.63 8.08
N SER A 57 -4.70 -6.55 8.46
CA SER A 57 -5.36 -5.30 8.84
C SER A 57 -5.55 -5.18 10.37
N ILE A 58 -5.49 -3.95 10.89
CA ILE A 58 -5.87 -3.60 12.27
C ILE A 58 -7.39 -3.74 12.41
N VAL A 59 -8.17 -3.05 11.59
CA VAL A 59 -9.63 -3.16 11.56
C VAL A 59 -10.01 -4.34 10.65
N PRO A 60 -10.59 -5.43 11.20
CA PRO A 60 -10.92 -6.61 10.41
C PRO A 60 -12.18 -6.41 9.56
N TRP A 61 -12.42 -7.37 8.67
CA TRP A 61 -13.67 -7.44 7.91
C TRP A 61 -14.90 -7.39 8.82
N ASN A 62 -15.92 -6.65 8.38
CA ASN A 62 -17.18 -6.43 9.10
C ASN A 62 -17.07 -5.64 10.41
N ALA A 63 -15.93 -5.01 10.71
CA ALA A 63 -15.81 -4.05 11.80
C ALA A 63 -15.86 -2.61 11.27
N ASP A 64 -16.44 -1.71 12.06
CA ASP A 64 -16.47 -0.29 11.78
C ASP A 64 -15.20 0.40 12.33
N PRO A 65 -14.38 1.04 11.47
CA PRO A 65 -13.14 1.69 11.91
C PRO A 65 -13.35 2.91 12.82
N HIS A 66 -14.55 3.50 12.85
CA HIS A 66 -14.85 4.67 13.69
C HIS A 66 -15.18 4.30 15.15
N THR A 67 -15.57 3.04 15.38
CA THR A 67 -15.93 2.52 16.70
C THR A 67 -15.03 1.37 17.16
N PHE A 68 -14.03 1.01 16.35
CA PHE A 68 -13.10 -0.07 16.65
C PHE A 68 -12.22 0.26 17.87
N ALA A 69 -12.18 -0.65 18.84
CA ALA A 69 -11.33 -0.54 20.02
C ALA A 69 -10.07 -1.39 19.85
N LEU A 70 -8.90 -0.75 19.96
CA LEU A 70 -7.61 -1.42 19.84
C LEU A 70 -7.42 -2.47 20.96
N THR A 71 -6.90 -3.63 20.58
CA THR A 71 -6.51 -4.67 21.53
C THR A 71 -4.99 -4.69 21.74
N PRO A 72 -4.49 -5.30 22.83
CA PRO A 72 -3.05 -5.55 22.97
C PRO A 72 -2.45 -6.37 21.84
N SER A 73 -3.27 -7.19 21.16
CA SER A 73 -2.81 -7.94 19.99
C SER A 73 -2.58 -7.04 18.78
N ASP A 74 -3.36 -5.98 18.62
CA ASP A 74 -3.21 -5.04 17.51
C ASP A 74 -2.00 -4.15 17.71
N ILE A 75 -1.76 -3.72 18.95
CA ILE A 75 -0.54 -3.00 19.34
C ILE A 75 0.71 -3.82 18.99
N ARG A 76 0.72 -5.12 19.32
CA ARG A 76 1.83 -6.00 18.98
C ARG A 76 2.03 -6.14 17.47
N LYS A 77 0.94 -6.27 16.68
CA LYS A 77 1.05 -6.30 15.22
C LYS A 77 1.73 -5.05 14.69
N ALA A 78 1.36 -3.87 15.20
CA ALA A 78 1.94 -2.60 14.77
C ALA A 78 3.42 -2.46 15.16
N SER A 79 3.80 -2.85 16.38
CA SER A 79 5.19 -2.84 16.86
C SER A 79 6.09 -3.81 16.09
N GLU A 80 5.58 -4.99 15.72
CA GLU A 80 6.35 -6.00 14.98
C GLU A 80 6.33 -5.79 13.45
N ALA A 81 5.62 -4.79 12.93
CA ALA A 81 5.53 -4.54 11.49
C ALA A 81 6.78 -3.85 10.96
N ASP A 82 7.24 -4.28 9.78
CA ASP A 82 8.26 -3.56 9.02
C ASP A 82 7.68 -2.25 8.46
N LEU A 83 6.39 -2.26 8.11
CA LEU A 83 5.65 -1.09 7.61
C LEU A 83 4.21 -1.09 8.11
N LEU A 84 3.78 0.05 8.67
CA LEU A 84 2.39 0.36 8.98
C LEU A 84 1.82 1.32 7.93
N VAL A 85 0.73 0.96 7.27
CA VAL A 85 0.09 1.77 6.22
C VAL A 85 -1.25 2.29 6.72
N LEU A 86 -1.38 3.60 6.78
CA LEU A 86 -2.53 4.34 7.29
C LEU A 86 -3.13 5.20 6.18
N VAL A 87 -4.40 5.59 6.28
CA VAL A 87 -5.01 6.53 5.33
C VAL A 87 -4.40 7.92 5.52
N GLY A 88 -4.38 8.42 6.76
CA GLY A 88 -3.92 9.76 7.10
C GLY A 88 -5.04 10.80 7.10
N ALA A 89 -4.67 12.07 6.89
CA ALA A 89 -5.57 13.23 6.92
C ALA A 89 -6.41 13.37 8.20
N ARG A 90 -5.97 12.79 9.32
CA ARG A 90 -6.68 12.75 10.61
C ARG A 90 -8.10 12.16 10.49
N LEU A 91 -8.27 11.19 9.58
CA LEU A 91 -9.57 10.59 9.29
C LEU A 91 -10.14 9.81 10.49
N SER A 92 -9.27 9.23 11.32
CA SER A 92 -9.66 8.47 12.51
C SER A 92 -8.64 8.62 13.62
N SER A 93 -9.11 8.71 14.87
CA SER A 93 -8.24 8.68 16.06
C SER A 93 -7.50 7.36 16.20
N LEU A 94 -8.07 6.26 15.68
CA LEU A 94 -7.41 4.95 15.68
C LEU A 94 -6.05 4.99 14.99
N GLU A 95 -5.92 5.75 13.90
CA GLU A 95 -4.66 5.85 13.16
C GLU A 95 -3.59 6.60 13.97
N GLU A 96 -3.97 7.68 14.65
CA GLU A 96 -3.09 8.41 15.56
C GLU A 96 -2.68 7.53 16.76
N ASP A 97 -3.60 6.72 17.29
CA ASP A 97 -3.35 5.83 18.42
C ASP A 97 -2.42 4.68 18.06
N ILE A 98 -2.67 3.98 16.96
CA ILE A 98 -1.89 2.79 16.59
C ILE A 98 -0.49 3.15 16.09
N ALA A 99 -0.32 4.31 15.44
CA ALA A 99 0.98 4.78 14.96
C ALA A 99 2.01 4.99 16.07
N GLN A 100 1.56 5.32 17.29
CA GLN A 100 2.44 5.51 18.45
C GLN A 100 3.18 4.24 18.88
N PHE A 101 2.69 3.08 18.46
CA PHE A 101 3.27 1.78 18.79
C PHE A 101 4.08 1.17 17.64
N ALA A 102 4.16 1.83 16.49
CA ALA A 102 4.96 1.36 15.37
C ALA A 102 6.46 1.53 15.67
N GLU A 103 7.23 0.48 15.44
CA GLU A 103 8.71 0.52 15.51
C GLU A 103 9.36 0.58 14.12
N GLY A 104 8.66 0.05 13.10
CA GLY A 104 9.03 0.16 11.69
C GLY A 104 8.57 1.47 11.04
N ASP A 105 8.59 1.49 9.72
CA ASP A 105 8.18 2.66 8.95
C ASP A 105 6.65 2.87 9.03
N VAL A 106 6.21 4.13 8.98
CA VAL A 106 4.80 4.50 8.91
C VAL A 106 4.56 5.30 7.64
N LEU A 107 3.63 4.83 6.80
CA LEU A 107 3.22 5.48 5.57
C LEU A 107 1.76 5.93 5.67
N HIS A 108 1.50 7.22 5.52
CA HIS A 108 0.13 7.72 5.32
C HIS A 108 -0.13 7.91 3.83
N LEU A 109 -1.19 7.29 3.31
CA LEU A 109 -1.54 7.36 1.88
C LEU A 109 -1.79 8.79 1.40
N THR A 110 -2.21 9.69 2.31
CA THR A 110 -2.52 11.08 1.99
C THR A 110 -1.32 12.03 2.03
N ASP A 111 -0.12 11.60 2.40
CA ASP A 111 1.03 12.51 2.63
C ASP A 111 1.41 13.37 1.41
N ASN A 112 1.09 12.90 0.20
CA ASN A 112 1.38 13.59 -1.05
C ASN A 112 0.10 13.97 -1.83
N MET A 113 -1.01 14.19 -1.13
CA MET A 113 -2.29 14.56 -1.73
C MET A 113 -2.68 16.00 -1.38
N ASP A 114 -3.15 16.75 -2.38
CA ASP A 114 -3.78 18.06 -2.15
C ASP A 114 -5.18 17.86 -1.55
N LEU A 115 -5.26 17.93 -0.23
CA LEU A 115 -6.51 17.76 0.50
C LEU A 115 -7.46 18.95 0.24
N GLN A 116 -8.71 18.62 -0.05
CA GLN A 116 -9.75 19.64 -0.17
C GLN A 116 -10.11 20.18 1.23
N PRO A 117 -10.14 21.50 1.42
CA PRO A 117 -10.55 22.08 2.69
C PRO A 117 -12.02 21.74 2.96
N PHE A 118 -12.32 21.43 4.22
CA PHE A 118 -13.71 21.27 4.65
C PHE A 118 -14.42 22.63 4.53
N SER A 119 -15.44 22.71 3.66
CA SER A 119 -16.24 23.93 3.45
C SER A 119 -17.65 23.74 3.96
N SER A 120 -18.06 24.55 4.94
CA SER A 120 -19.43 24.63 5.46
C SER A 120 -20.44 25.21 4.46
N ALA A 121 -20.00 25.64 3.28
CA ALA A 121 -20.90 26.09 2.22
C ALA A 121 -21.73 24.94 1.62
N LEU A 122 -21.27 23.68 1.74
CA LEU A 122 -21.99 22.51 1.24
C LEU A 122 -23.12 22.05 2.18
N THR A 123 -23.08 22.40 3.47
CA THR A 123 -24.11 21.98 4.45
C THR A 123 -25.36 22.85 4.43
N HIS A 124 -25.31 24.06 3.85
CA HIS A 124 -26.47 24.97 3.80
C HIS A 124 -27.38 24.74 2.59
N ALA A 125 -27.00 23.88 1.65
CA ALA A 125 -27.83 23.55 0.48
C ALA A 125 -28.91 22.50 0.78
N GLU A 126 -28.79 21.74 1.88
CA GLU A 126 -29.75 20.70 2.26
C GLU A 126 -30.87 21.25 3.18
N ASP A 127 -30.59 22.30 3.96
CA ASP A 127 -31.56 22.91 4.90
C ASP A 127 -32.63 23.80 4.24
N GLU A 128 -32.51 24.08 2.94
CA GLU A 128 -33.52 24.85 2.20
C GLU A 128 -34.64 23.96 1.63
N TYR A 129 -34.40 22.66 1.46
CA TYR A 129 -35.39 21.73 0.90
C TYR A 129 -36.46 21.27 1.91
N HIS A 130 -36.20 21.38 3.22
CA HIS A 130 -37.12 20.92 4.27
C HIS A 130 -38.09 21.97 4.81
N ARG A 131 -38.08 23.21 4.28
CA ARG A 131 -38.93 24.30 4.78
C ARG A 131 -40.23 24.54 4.00
N GLU A 132 -40.47 23.79 2.91
CA GLU A 132 -41.66 23.99 2.06
C GLU A 132 -42.84 23.06 2.40
N GLU A 133 -42.71 22.09 3.31
CA GLU A 133 -43.75 21.07 3.59
C GLU A 133 -44.61 21.34 4.84
N HIS A 134 -44.53 22.52 5.47
CA HIS A 134 -45.28 22.84 6.70
C HIS A 134 -46.07 24.15 6.64
N ALA A 135 -46.65 24.47 5.48
CA ALA A 135 -47.64 25.53 5.36
C ALA A 135 -48.99 24.97 4.90
N GLU A 136 -49.81 24.52 5.87
CA GLU A 136 -51.28 24.51 5.78
C GLU A 136 -51.88 25.17 7.03
#